data_AF-A0A344UIP8-F1
#
_entry.id   AF-A0A344UIP8-F1
#
_cell.length_a   1.000
_cell.length_b   1.000
_cell.length_c   1.000
_cell.angle_alpha   90.00
_cell.angle_beta   90.00
_cell.angle_gamma   90.00
#
_symmetry.space_group_name_H-M   'P 1'
#
loop_
_entity.id
_entity.type
_entity.pdbx_description
1 polymer ?
#
loop_
_entity_poly.entity_id
_entity_poly.type
_entity_poly.pdbx_seq_one_letter_code
_entity_poly.pdbx_strand_id
1 'polypeptide(L)' 'MRLADLFRHPRSRRLSHSRLWANIACAAATIMFLVNGWRGALNAEIWLIYLGVVGGYSATLRLIAAYRDRSRP' A
#
# COMPACT_ATOMS: atom_id res chain seq x y z
N MET A 1 6.61 -4.71 -14.95
CA MET A 1 5.51 -3.81 -14.55
C MET A 1 6.04 -2.39 -14.62
N ARG A 2 5.38 -1.47 -15.32
CA ARG A 2 5.86 -0.08 -15.36
C ARG A 2 5.46 0.60 -14.05
N LEU A 3 6.30 1.45 -13.47
CA LEU A 3 5.94 2.28 -12.30
C LEU A 3 4.62 3.04 -12.50
N ALA A 4 4.30 3.35 -13.76
CA ALA A 4 3.02 3.91 -14.15
C ALA A 4 1.81 3.03 -13.77
N ASP A 5 1.93 1.71 -13.74
CA ASP A 5 0.84 0.78 -13.41
C ASP A 5 0.49 0.77 -11.91
N LEU A 6 1.40 1.24 -11.03
CA LEU A 6 1.08 1.47 -9.61
C LEU A 6 0.08 2.61 -9.42
N PHE A 7 0.14 3.61 -10.29
CA PHE A 7 -0.68 4.81 -10.17
C PHE A 7 -1.90 4.79 -11.09
N ARG A 8 -1.89 3.98 -12.15
CA ARG A 8 -2.87 4.03 -13.24
C ARG A 8 -3.72 2.77 -13.33
N HIS A 9 -5.02 2.93 -13.57
CA HIS A 9 -5.93 1.79 -13.76
C HIS A 9 -5.59 1.04 -15.08
N PRO A 10 -5.43 -0.30 -15.05
CA PRO A 10 -5.03 -1.09 -16.24
C PRO A 10 -5.98 -1.00 -17.44
N ARG A 11 -7.25 -0.66 -17.20
CA ARG A 11 -8.31 -0.63 -18.22
C ARG A 11 -8.67 0.76 -18.74
N SER A 12 -8.29 1.84 -18.07
CA SER A 12 -8.83 3.18 -18.38
C SER A 12 -7.80 4.31 -18.46
N ARG A 13 -6.51 4.06 -18.16
CA ARG A 13 -5.48 5.12 -18.07
C ARG A 13 -5.87 6.30 -17.13
N ARG A 14 -6.96 6.20 -16.36
CA ARG A 14 -7.36 7.21 -15.37
C ARG A 14 -6.68 6.91 -14.04
N LEU A 15 -6.11 7.95 -13.43
CA LEU A 15 -5.61 7.91 -12.06
C LEU A 15 -6.83 7.66 -11.14
N SER A 16 -6.85 6.54 -10.43
CA SER A 16 -7.80 6.38 -9.33
C SER A 16 -7.26 7.17 -8.16
N HIS A 17 -7.86 8.33 -7.89
CA HIS A 17 -7.45 9.25 -6.83
C HIS A 17 -7.25 8.53 -5.49
N SER A 18 -8.15 7.62 -5.14
CA SER A 18 -8.08 6.81 -3.93
C SER A 18 -6.87 5.86 -3.91
N ARG A 19 -6.51 5.22 -5.05
CA ARG A 19 -5.30 4.37 -5.12
C ARG A 19 -4.02 5.17 -5.08
N LEU A 20 -4.01 6.34 -5.71
CA LEU A 20 -2.87 7.25 -5.68
C LEU A 20 -2.57 7.67 -4.24
N TRP A 21 -3.56 8.15 -3.51
CA TRP A 21 -3.38 8.52 -2.10
C TRP A 21 -3.01 7.35 -1.20
N ALA A 22 -3.56 6.16 -1.43
CA ALA A 22 -3.19 4.97 -0.65
C ALA A 22 -1.70 4.60 -0.86
N ASN A 23 -1.21 4.66 -2.10
CA ASN A 23 0.21 4.42 -2.39
C ASN A 23 1.10 5.53 -1.83
N ILE A 24 0.67 6.80 -1.90
CA ILE A 24 1.40 7.93 -1.29
C ILE A 24 1.49 7.74 0.23
N ALA A 25 0.40 7.34 0.90
CA ALA A 25 0.38 7.06 2.32
C ALA A 25 1.33 5.91 2.69
N CYS A 26 1.34 4.82 1.91
CA CYS A 26 2.28 3.72 2.11
C CYS A 26 3.75 4.17 1.92
N ALA A 27 4.02 5.01 0.92
CA ALA A 27 5.35 5.56 0.68
C ALA A 27 5.79 6.46 1.84
N ALA A 28 4.92 7.37 2.30
CA ALA A 28 5.18 8.24 3.45
C ALA A 28 5.43 7.43 4.73
N ALA A 29 4.61 6.40 5.00
CA ALA A 29 4.79 5.50 6.13
C ALA A 29 6.14 4.76 6.05
N THR A 30 6.55 4.31 4.87
CA THR A 30 7.84 3.66 4.65
C THR A 30 9.01 4.62 4.87
N ILE A 31 8.93 5.85 4.38
CA ILE A 31 9.95 6.87 4.62
C ILE A 31 10.08 7.16 6.12
N MET A 32 8.96 7.33 6.81
CA MET A 32 8.98 7.58 8.25
C MET A 32 9.52 6.40 9.05
N PHE A 33 9.19 5.18 8.64
CA PHE A 33 9.74 3.96 9.25
C PHE A 33 11.27 3.91 9.09
N LEU A 34 11.80 4.19 7.90
CA LEU A 34 13.24 4.23 7.64
C LEU A 34 13.94 5.35 8.41
N VAL A 35 13.37 6.56 8.45
CA VAL A 35 13.92 7.69 9.19
C VAL A 35 13.98 7.40 10.69
N ASN A 36 12.92 6.82 11.26
CA ASN A 36 12.92 6.42 12.68
C ASN A 36 13.91 5.29 12.94
N GLY A 37 14.08 4.36 12.00
CA GLY A 37 15.09 3.32 12.09
C GLY A 37 16.52 3.84 12.06
N TRP A 38 16.80 4.79 11.18
CA TRP A 38 18.12 5.42 11.13
C TRP A 38 18.43 6.22 12.40
N ARG A 39 17.41 6.86 13.00
CA ARG A 39 17.55 7.55 14.29
C ARG A 39 17.64 6.61 15.51
N GLY A 40 17.57 5.29 15.31
CA GLY A 40 17.57 4.30 16.39
C GLY A 40 16.30 4.34 17.27
N ALA A 41 15.22 4.98 16.79
CA ALA A 41 13.97 5.18 17.52
C ALA A 41 12.88 4.14 17.16
N LEU A 42 13.27 2.99 16.61
CA LEU A 42 12.35 1.91 16.23
C LEU A 42 11.74 1.24 17.47
N ASN A 43 10.50 1.60 17.77
CA ASN A 43 9.70 0.99 18.83
C ASN A 43 8.61 0.07 18.27
N ALA A 44 8.06 -0.80 19.11
CA ALA A 44 6.99 -1.72 18.74
C ALA A 44 5.75 -1.01 18.16
N GLU A 45 5.44 0.20 18.64
CA GLU A 45 4.35 1.02 18.11
C GLU A 45 4.57 1.43 16.65
N ILE A 46 5.79 1.86 16.30
CA ILE A 46 6.15 2.24 14.93
C ILE A 46 6.05 1.03 13.98
N TRP A 47 6.46 -0.15 14.46
CA TRP A 47 6.27 -1.40 13.74
C TRP A 47 4.80 -1.73 13.51
N LEU A 48 3.95 -1.60 14.54
CA LEU A 48 2.52 -1.86 14.42
C LEU A 48 1.84 -0.88 13.45
N ILE A 49 2.20 0.41 13.51
CA ILE A 49 1.70 1.43 12.57
C ILE A 49 2.14 1.08 11.14
N TYR A 50 3.42 0.74 10.94
CA TYR A 50 3.95 0.40 9.62
C TYR A 50 3.29 -0.86 9.03
N LEU A 51 3.21 -1.94 9.81
CA LEU A 51 2.56 -3.18 9.41
C LEU A 51 1.05 -3.00 9.20
N GLY A 52 0.40 -2.18 10.03
CA GLY A 52 -1.02 -1.85 9.89
C GLY A 52 -1.32 -1.13 8.58
N VAL A 53 -0.54 -0.10 8.25
CA VAL A 53 -0.74 0.69 7.02
C VAL A 53 -0.33 -0.09 5.78
N VAL A 54 0.93 -0.54 5.70
CA VAL A 54 1.48 -1.15 4.49
C VAL A 54 1.05 -2.61 4.34
N GLY A 55 1.11 -3.36 5.43
CA GLY A 55 0.67 -4.76 5.47
C GLY A 55 -0.85 -4.87 5.30
N GLY A 56 -1.63 -4.04 6.01
CA GLY A 56 -3.09 -4.00 5.89
C GLY A 56 -3.57 -3.64 4.49
N TYR A 57 -2.95 -2.65 3.84
CA TYR A 57 -3.24 -2.30 2.45
C TYR A 57 -3.00 -3.49 1.51
N SER A 58 -1.85 -4.16 1.65
CA SER A 58 -1.48 -5.32 0.82
C SER A 58 -2.42 -6.52 1.03
N ALA A 59 -2.77 -6.81 2.29
CA ALA A 59 -3.70 -7.89 2.64
C ALA A 59 -5.11 -7.61 2.08
N THR A 60 -5.58 -6.38 2.20
CA THR A 60 -6.89 -5.96 1.69
C THR A 60 -6.97 -6.09 0.17
N LEU A 61 -5.93 -5.64 -0.55
CA LEU A 61 -5.87 -5.82 -2.01
C LEU A 61 -5.91 -7.30 -2.40
N ARG A 62 -5.20 -8.16 -1.67
CA ARG A 62 -5.16 -9.60 -1.95
C ARG A 62 -6.50 -10.28 -1.66
N LEU A 63 -7.19 -9.87 -0.59
CA LEU A 63 -8.55 -10.30 -0.30
C LEU A 63 -9.53 -9.88 -1.40
N ILE A 64 -9.51 -8.61 -1.81
CA ILE A 64 -10.37 -8.12 -2.90
C ILE A 64 -10.14 -8.90 -4.20
N ALA A 65 -8.88 -9.20 -4.53
CA ALA A 65 -8.55 -10.02 -5.69
C ALA A 65 -9.11 -11.45 -5.56
N ALA A 66 -8.90 -12.11 -4.42
CA ALA A 66 -9.42 -13.44 -4.15
C ALA A 66 -10.96 -13.51 -4.23
N TYR A 67 -11.65 -12.51 -3.68
CA TYR A 67 -13.11 -12.40 -3.80
C TYR A 67 -13.55 -12.23 -5.26
N ARG A 68 -12.86 -11.38 -6.04
CA ARG A 68 -13.18 -11.16 -7.46
C ARG A 68 -12.97 -12.39 -8.33
N ASP A 69 -11.95 -13.19 -8.05
CA ASP A 69 -11.70 -14.43 -8.79
C ASP A 69 -12.72 -15.51 -8.42
N ARG A 70 -13.14 -15.59 -7.16
CA ARG A 70 -14.24 -16.48 -6.73
C ARG A 70 -15.59 -16.13 -7.36
N SER A 71 -15.85 -14.86 -7.68
CA SER A 71 -17.09 -14.42 -8.34
C SER A 71 -17.12 -14.62 -9.86
N ARG A 72 -16.04 -15.13 -10.48
CA ARG A 72 -16.03 -15.47 -11.90
C ARG A 72 -16.37 -16.96 -12.06
N PRO A 73 -17.40 -17.31 -12.88
CA PRO A 73 -17.83 -18.69 -13.09
C PRO A 73 -16.77 -19.52 -13.82
#